data_AF-A0A3A6W8R3-F1
#
_entry.id   AF-A0A3A6W8R3-F1
#
_cell.length_a   1.000
_cell.length_b   1.000
_cell.length_c   1.000
_cell.angle_alpha   90.00
_cell.angle_beta   90.00
_cell.angle_gamma   90.00
#
_symmetry.space_group_name_H-M   'P 1'
#
loop_
_entity.id
_entity.type
_entity.pdbx_description
1 polymer ?
#
loop_
_entity_poly.entity_id
_entity_poly.type
_entity_poly.pdbx_seq_one_letter_code
_entity_poly.pdbx_strand_id
1 'polypeptide(L)'
;MKKQFAAIFAATAVLGVTTAFAANPFSDVTPDSWAYQAVSQLASTGIITGYPDGTFRGENGITRFQVAQMVAKALANQDRANAEQQALINRLADEFSNELNNLGVRVARLEDRVGNVKVTGDMRLRYLGSQKKDGNYVNAVGDYSKGSQFDARARIQFNAKVNDRTDAVVRVTSGDFEFGDATNGGNATATIDRAYVNHKFGERVSVKAGRFDQMLGNGLIYDDTFDGVQFNAGNDKVQFQAAYGYAVAGAFDGLTKKSNKTFTYAGVKGQLNKHVNLGGFYARRNAHKSSGDALRNMYGFSTDMNFDKVWVGGEWVKAAGVSHGSAWTAGLGYGDYDQAKRGSWDVKAQYFNFGQNLGAASSTWDIAYDLTNTAWATTGAGVTTSALNYQGFKGWLLTADYALQKNVGLTAYYGFNNKTNKATGNNEKLSNYYRVDLNYQF
;
A
#
# COMPACT_ATOMS: atom_id res chain seq x y z
N MET A 1 36.88 -29.97 16.75
CA MET A 1 38.11 -29.19 16.49
C MET A 1 37.93 -28.14 15.38
N LYS A 2 37.54 -28.46 14.13
CA LYS A 2 37.54 -27.47 13.01
C LYS A 2 36.53 -26.30 13.09
N LYS A 3 35.42 -26.40 13.84
CA LYS A 3 34.40 -25.33 13.93
C LYS A 3 34.63 -24.32 15.07
N GLN A 4 35.41 -24.67 16.09
CA GLN A 4 35.64 -23.84 17.28
C GLN A 4 36.67 -22.73 17.02
N PHE A 5 37.66 -22.99 16.16
CA PHE A 5 38.67 -22.01 15.76
C PHE A 5 38.16 -20.98 14.75
N ALA A 6 37.10 -21.30 13.99
CA ALA A 6 36.48 -20.37 13.05
C ALA A 6 35.82 -19.17 13.74
N ALA A 7 35.33 -19.33 14.98
CA ALA A 7 34.70 -18.24 15.74
C ALA A 7 35.73 -17.22 16.28
N ILE A 8 36.90 -17.70 16.71
CA ILE A 8 38.01 -16.85 17.21
C ILE A 8 38.70 -16.14 16.04
N PHE A 9 38.88 -16.83 14.91
CA PHE A 9 39.38 -16.22 13.66
C PHE A 9 38.38 -15.23 13.04
N ALA A 10 37.08 -15.50 13.15
CA ALA A 10 36.04 -14.56 12.76
C ALA A 10 36.10 -13.27 13.61
N ALA A 11 36.22 -13.40 14.94
CA ALA A 11 36.31 -12.24 15.84
C ALA A 11 37.58 -11.39 15.64
N THR A 12 38.66 -11.96 15.09
CA THR A 12 39.91 -11.23 14.78
C THR A 12 39.93 -10.62 13.38
N ALA A 13 39.37 -11.29 12.38
CA ALA A 13 39.10 -10.68 11.08
C ALA A 13 38.16 -9.46 11.21
N VAL A 14 37.34 -9.47 12.27
CA VAL A 14 36.42 -8.41 12.69
C VAL A 14 37.09 -7.13 13.22
N LEU A 15 38.43 -7.00 13.27
CA LEU A 15 39.06 -5.79 13.86
C LEU A 15 40.11 -5.01 13.03
N GLY A 16 40.46 -5.41 11.81
CA GLY A 16 41.15 -4.50 10.85
C GLY A 16 42.47 -3.95 11.39
N VAL A 17 43.51 -4.76 11.33
CA VAL A 17 44.78 -4.61 12.03
C VAL A 17 45.54 -3.33 11.65
N THR A 18 45.95 -2.55 12.66
CA THR A 18 47.27 -1.88 12.64
C THR A 18 48.05 -2.39 13.85
N THR A 19 49.34 -2.68 13.63
CA THR A 19 50.24 -3.32 14.59
C THR A 19 50.48 -2.45 15.81
N ALA A 20 49.76 -2.70 16.90
CA ALA A 20 50.17 -2.34 18.24
C ALA A 20 50.24 -3.63 19.06
N PHE A 21 51.42 -3.97 19.56
CA PHE A 21 51.62 -5.11 20.46
C PHE A 21 50.94 -4.79 21.81
N ALA A 22 49.65 -5.07 21.92
CA ALA A 22 48.98 -5.09 23.21
C ALA A 22 49.56 -6.25 24.03
N ALA A 23 50.01 -5.99 25.26
CA ALA A 23 50.54 -7.02 26.14
C ALA A 23 49.46 -8.05 26.45
N ASN A 24 49.73 -9.32 26.15
CA ASN A 24 48.84 -10.42 26.47
C ASN A 24 48.73 -10.61 27.99
N PRO A 25 47.53 -10.55 28.60
CA PRO A 25 47.37 -10.75 30.03
C PRO A 25 47.38 -12.23 30.46
N PHE A 26 47.42 -13.19 29.53
CA PHE A 26 47.30 -14.61 29.84
C PHE A 26 48.63 -15.37 29.85
N SER A 27 48.90 -16.10 30.93
CA SER A 27 50.17 -16.81 31.17
C SER A 27 50.37 -18.06 30.31
N ASP A 28 49.29 -18.64 29.79
CA ASP A 28 49.27 -19.87 28.99
C ASP A 28 49.21 -19.62 27.48
N VAL A 29 49.32 -18.36 27.05
CA VAL A 29 49.35 -17.97 25.63
C VAL A 29 50.69 -17.27 25.37
N THR A 30 51.68 -18.07 24.97
CA THR A 30 53.05 -17.61 24.72
C THR A 30 53.17 -16.82 23.40
N PRO A 31 54.17 -15.93 23.25
CA PRO A 31 54.38 -15.16 22.01
C PRO A 31 54.49 -16.00 20.74
N ASP A 32 54.97 -17.24 20.85
CA ASP A 32 55.09 -18.19 19.73
C ASP A 32 53.78 -18.92 19.39
N SER A 33 52.72 -18.71 20.17
CA SER A 33 51.41 -19.30 19.92
C SER A 33 50.76 -18.65 18.70
N TRP A 34 50.21 -19.48 17.81
CA TRP A 34 49.42 -19.01 16.65
C TRP A 34 48.21 -18.16 17.06
N ALA A 35 47.72 -18.33 18.29
CA ALA A 35 46.59 -17.58 18.84
C ALA A 35 47.01 -16.29 19.57
N TYR A 36 48.31 -16.03 19.75
CA TYR A 36 48.82 -14.94 20.59
C TYR A 36 48.25 -13.58 20.18
N GLN A 37 48.36 -13.22 18.91
CA GLN A 37 47.86 -11.94 18.40
C GLN A 37 46.34 -11.83 18.57
N ALA A 38 45.63 -12.91 18.26
CA ALA A 38 44.18 -12.96 18.32
C ALA A 38 43.65 -12.78 19.74
N VAL A 39 44.21 -13.53 20.68
CA VAL A 39 43.80 -13.52 22.09
C VAL A 39 44.20 -12.21 22.75
N SER A 40 45.40 -11.71 22.49
CA SER A 40 45.87 -10.42 23.06
C SER A 40 44.97 -9.26 22.64
N GLN A 41 44.56 -9.24 21.37
CA GLN A 41 43.69 -8.18 20.86
C GLN A 41 42.28 -8.28 21.42
N LEU A 42 41.69 -9.48 21.43
CA LEU A 42 40.36 -9.70 22.02
C LEU A 42 40.32 -9.44 23.53
N ALA A 43 41.44 -9.66 24.23
CA ALA A 43 41.61 -9.28 25.62
C ALA A 43 41.69 -7.77 25.80
N SER A 44 42.46 -7.08 24.95
CA SER A 44 42.60 -5.61 24.97
C SER A 44 41.28 -4.88 24.73
N THR A 45 40.37 -5.47 23.95
CA THR A 45 39.02 -4.95 23.69
C THR A 45 37.99 -5.42 24.72
N GLY A 46 38.40 -6.16 25.76
CA GLY A 46 37.53 -6.65 26.83
C GLY A 46 36.58 -7.78 26.43
N ILE A 47 36.70 -8.31 25.20
CA ILE A 47 35.85 -9.38 24.66
C ILE A 47 36.15 -10.69 25.39
N ILE A 48 37.44 -10.95 25.69
CA ILE A 48 37.90 -12.12 26.43
C ILE A 48 38.54 -11.65 27.75
N THR A 49 38.15 -12.26 28.87
CA THR A 49 38.66 -11.91 30.21
C THR A 49 39.48 -13.03 30.86
N GLY A 50 39.53 -14.22 30.26
CA GLY A 50 40.24 -15.39 30.81
C GLY A 50 39.68 -15.87 32.15
N TYR A 51 40.47 -16.67 32.85
CA TYR A 51 40.19 -17.25 34.15
C TYR A 51 40.84 -16.42 35.28
N PRO A 52 40.33 -16.49 36.52
CA PRO A 52 40.87 -15.74 37.66
C PRO A 52 42.35 -16.04 37.99
N ASP A 53 42.87 -17.18 37.53
CA ASP A 53 44.27 -17.59 37.67
C ASP A 53 45.19 -16.98 36.59
N GLY A 54 44.66 -16.12 35.73
CA GLY A 54 45.40 -15.46 34.66
C GLY A 54 45.64 -16.34 33.43
N THR A 55 44.84 -17.41 33.24
CA THR A 55 44.93 -18.29 32.05
C THR A 55 43.78 -18.03 31.06
N PHE A 56 43.98 -18.33 29.77
CA PHE A 56 42.96 -18.30 28.72
C PHE A 56 42.31 -19.67 28.51
N ARG A 57 43.10 -20.74 28.64
CA ARG A 57 42.76 -22.16 28.44
C ARG A 57 42.17 -22.46 27.06
N GLY A 58 42.78 -21.92 26.01
CA GLY A 58 42.30 -22.04 24.62
C GLY A 58 42.24 -23.46 24.05
N GLU A 59 42.91 -24.43 24.68
CA GLU A 59 42.86 -25.86 24.35
C GLU A 59 41.58 -26.53 24.85
N ASN A 60 40.86 -25.92 25.81
CA ASN A 60 39.63 -26.47 26.36
C ASN A 60 38.42 -26.20 25.43
N GLY A 61 37.46 -27.12 25.44
CA GLY A 61 36.21 -26.94 24.70
C GLY A 61 35.42 -25.72 25.20
N ILE A 62 35.15 -24.77 24.32
CA ILE A 62 34.28 -23.63 24.61
C ILE A 62 32.80 -24.03 24.51
N THR A 63 32.00 -23.62 25.49
CA THR A 63 30.55 -23.83 25.51
C THR A 63 29.83 -22.79 24.64
N ARG A 64 28.65 -23.14 24.11
CA ARG A 64 27.82 -22.19 23.34
C ARG A 64 27.49 -20.92 24.14
N PHE A 65 27.32 -21.05 25.46
CA PHE A 65 27.07 -19.91 26.35
C PHE A 65 28.28 -18.96 26.45
N GLN A 66 29.49 -19.50 26.54
CA GLN A 66 30.72 -18.68 26.52
C GLN A 66 30.90 -17.96 25.18
N VAL A 67 30.55 -18.60 24.06
CA VAL A 67 30.54 -17.94 22.75
C VAL A 67 29.50 -16.80 22.72
N ALA A 68 28.30 -17.03 23.24
CA ALA A 68 27.27 -15.99 23.32
C ALA A 68 27.71 -14.80 24.18
N GLN A 69 28.43 -15.01 25.27
CA GLN A 69 29.02 -13.91 26.07
C GLN A 69 30.05 -13.09 25.28
N MET A 70 30.88 -13.73 24.45
CA MET A 70 31.81 -13.02 23.58
C MET A 70 31.07 -12.21 22.51
N VAL A 71 30.02 -12.77 21.92
CA VAL A 71 29.17 -12.09 20.92
C VAL A 71 28.42 -10.91 21.54
N ALA A 72 27.91 -11.05 22.77
CA ALA A 72 27.27 -9.96 23.51
C ALA A 72 28.20 -8.77 23.72
N LYS A 73 29.46 -9.03 24.10
CA LYS A 73 30.48 -8.00 24.28
C LYS A 73 30.93 -7.37 22.96
N ALA A 74 30.94 -8.14 21.87
CA ALA A 74 31.22 -7.63 20.53
C ALA A 74 30.09 -6.71 20.04
N LEU A 75 28.82 -7.06 20.30
CA LEU A 75 27.66 -6.22 20.01
C LEU A 75 27.71 -4.89 20.77
N ALA A 76 28.14 -4.88 22.03
CA ALA A 76 28.29 -3.66 22.83
C ALA A 76 29.38 -2.70 22.30
N ASN A 77 30.28 -3.20 21.45
CA ASN A 77 31.37 -2.43 20.84
C ASN A 77 31.21 -2.29 19.31
N GLN A 78 30.02 -2.58 18.77
CA GLN A 78 29.77 -2.64 17.33
C GLN A 78 30.07 -1.31 16.61
N ASP A 79 29.88 -0.18 17.29
CA ASP A 79 30.13 1.17 16.73
C ASP A 79 31.61 1.43 16.41
N ARG A 80 32.52 0.62 16.97
CA ARG A 80 33.97 0.68 16.69
C ARG A 80 34.40 -0.27 15.58
N ALA A 81 33.49 -1.09 15.05
CA ALA A 81 33.75 -2.06 13.98
C ALA A 81 33.39 -1.49 12.60
N ASN A 82 34.13 -1.87 11.56
CA ASN A 82 33.85 -1.50 10.18
C ASN A 82 32.69 -2.32 9.56
N ALA A 83 32.24 -1.99 8.35
CA ALA A 83 31.04 -2.59 7.74
C ALA A 83 31.08 -4.14 7.59
N GLU A 84 32.22 -4.72 7.22
CA GLU A 84 32.37 -6.17 7.07
C GLU A 84 32.33 -6.88 8.44
N GLN A 85 32.91 -6.21 9.43
CA GLN A 85 33.08 -6.68 10.78
C GLN A 85 31.75 -6.68 11.53
N GLN A 86 30.98 -5.60 11.34
CA GLN A 86 29.59 -5.53 11.78
C GLN A 86 28.77 -6.67 11.15
N ALA A 87 28.88 -6.92 9.84
CA ALA A 87 28.13 -8.00 9.18
C ALA A 87 28.40 -9.39 9.78
N LEU A 88 29.63 -9.65 10.21
CA LEU A 88 29.99 -10.91 10.86
C LEU A 88 29.50 -11.01 12.30
N ILE A 89 29.61 -9.93 13.10
CA ILE A 89 29.02 -9.85 14.44
C ILE A 89 27.52 -10.13 14.37
N ASN A 90 26.84 -9.61 13.34
CA ASN A 90 25.41 -9.81 13.12
C ASN A 90 25.08 -11.28 12.85
N ARG A 91 25.82 -11.92 11.94
CA ARG A 91 25.63 -13.34 11.62
C ARG A 91 25.87 -14.23 12.85
N LEU A 92 26.84 -13.88 13.70
CA LEU A 92 27.08 -14.60 14.96
C LEU A 92 25.99 -14.33 16.00
N ALA A 93 25.48 -13.10 16.11
CA ALA A 93 24.35 -12.79 16.97
C ALA A 93 23.09 -13.59 16.58
N ASP A 94 22.92 -13.89 15.30
CA ASP A 94 21.81 -14.72 14.80
C ASP A 94 21.93 -16.17 15.25
N GLU A 95 23.11 -16.75 15.08
CA GLU A 95 23.42 -18.15 15.41
C GLU A 95 23.32 -18.46 16.91
N PHE A 96 23.54 -17.45 17.77
CA PHE A 96 23.52 -17.55 19.23
C PHE A 96 22.36 -16.77 19.88
N SER A 97 21.30 -16.50 19.12
CA SER A 97 20.16 -15.68 19.55
C SER A 97 19.47 -16.20 20.83
N ASN A 98 19.30 -17.52 20.96
CA ASN A 98 18.69 -18.13 22.15
C ASN A 98 19.54 -17.91 23.40
N GLU A 99 20.86 -18.06 23.28
CA GLU A 99 21.80 -17.85 24.37
C GLU A 99 21.94 -16.37 24.74
N LEU A 100 21.86 -15.45 23.77
CA LEU A 100 21.88 -14.00 24.01
C LEU A 100 20.64 -13.50 24.74
N ASN A 101 19.46 -14.04 24.41
CA ASN A 101 18.22 -13.74 25.12
C ASN A 101 18.30 -14.17 26.59
N ASN A 102 18.86 -15.34 26.86
CA ASN A 102 19.08 -15.83 28.23
C ASN A 102 20.10 -14.98 29.02
N LEU A 103 20.97 -14.24 28.33
CA LEU A 103 21.92 -13.29 28.92
C LEU A 103 21.32 -11.89 29.13
N GLY A 104 20.04 -11.67 28.80
CA GLY A 104 19.39 -10.36 28.88
C GLY A 104 19.89 -9.35 27.84
N VAL A 105 20.63 -9.81 26.82
CA VAL A 105 21.19 -8.97 25.77
C VAL A 105 20.09 -8.72 24.73
N ARG A 106 19.42 -7.57 24.84
CA ARG A 106 18.45 -7.12 23.84
C ARG A 106 19.20 -6.72 22.56
N VAL A 107 19.23 -7.62 21.59
CA VAL A 107 19.65 -7.27 20.23
C VAL A 107 18.46 -6.54 19.61
N ALA A 108 18.55 -5.22 19.45
CA ALA A 108 17.49 -4.41 18.85
C ALA A 108 17.06 -4.92 17.43
N ARG A 109 17.92 -5.73 16.77
CA ARG A 109 17.65 -6.40 15.49
C ARG A 109 17.08 -7.82 15.58
N LEU A 110 16.95 -8.39 16.79
CA LEU A 110 16.20 -9.62 17.05
C LEU A 110 14.73 -9.33 17.38
N GLU A 111 14.41 -8.17 17.98
CA GLU A 111 13.02 -7.71 18.11
C GLU A 111 12.36 -7.49 16.74
N ASP A 112 13.15 -7.14 15.72
CA ASP A 112 12.70 -7.04 14.31
C ASP A 112 12.59 -8.39 13.57
N ARG A 113 13.05 -9.51 14.15
CA ARG A 113 13.00 -10.84 13.50
C ARG A 113 12.17 -11.89 14.23
N VAL A 114 11.89 -11.72 15.51
CA VAL A 114 10.83 -12.47 16.22
C VAL A 114 9.52 -11.68 16.10
N GLY A 115 9.10 -11.46 14.86
CA GLY A 115 7.99 -10.57 14.51
C GLY A 115 7.84 -10.30 13.00
N ASN A 116 8.35 -11.19 12.13
CA ASN A 116 8.38 -10.98 10.68
C ASN A 116 7.00 -10.79 10.04
N VAL A 117 5.90 -11.02 10.76
CA VAL A 117 4.53 -10.83 10.28
C VAL A 117 3.78 -9.89 11.22
N LYS A 118 3.42 -8.70 10.72
CA LYS A 118 2.50 -7.77 11.37
C LYS A 118 1.09 -8.03 10.87
N VAL A 119 0.17 -8.31 11.78
CA VAL A 119 -1.27 -8.39 11.46
C VAL A 119 -1.88 -7.00 11.65
N THR A 120 -2.63 -6.54 10.66
CA THR A 120 -3.43 -5.30 10.69
C THR A 120 -4.82 -5.60 10.16
N GLY A 121 -5.77 -4.70 10.32
CA GLY A 121 -7.07 -4.87 9.71
C GLY A 121 -8.01 -3.70 9.88
N ASP A 122 -9.23 -3.88 9.41
CA ASP A 122 -10.31 -2.95 9.66
C ASP A 122 -11.67 -3.63 9.68
N MET A 123 -12.60 -2.98 10.38
CA MET A 123 -14.02 -3.29 10.33
C MET A 123 -14.80 -2.02 10.00
N ARG A 124 -15.64 -2.10 8.97
CA ARG A 124 -16.54 -1.03 8.55
C ARG A 124 -17.98 -1.46 8.81
N LEU A 125 -18.76 -0.60 9.46
CA LEU A 125 -20.22 -0.60 9.41
C LEU A 125 -20.65 0.53 8.49
N ARG A 126 -21.59 0.27 7.58
CA ARG A 126 -21.99 1.25 6.58
C ARG A 126 -23.49 1.26 6.38
N TYR A 127 -24.08 2.45 6.50
CA TYR A 127 -25.48 2.71 6.18
C TYR A 127 -25.54 3.59 4.94
N LEU A 128 -26.18 3.12 3.88
CA LEU A 128 -26.28 3.84 2.62
C LEU A 128 -27.69 3.75 2.02
N GLY A 129 -28.02 4.63 1.10
CA GLY A 129 -29.31 4.61 0.45
C GLY A 129 -29.44 5.68 -0.63
N SER A 130 -30.48 5.56 -1.45
CA SER A 130 -30.80 6.58 -2.44
C SER A 130 -32.28 6.89 -2.49
N GLN A 131 -32.60 8.15 -2.82
CA GLN A 131 -33.97 8.57 -3.06
C GLN A 131 -34.37 8.18 -4.47
N LYS A 132 -35.53 7.54 -4.65
CA LYS A 132 -36.06 7.28 -6.00
C LYS A 132 -36.25 8.58 -6.77
N LYS A 133 -35.78 8.60 -8.01
CA LYS A 133 -36.06 9.63 -8.99
C LYS A 133 -36.67 8.96 -10.22
N ASP A 134 -37.88 9.41 -10.57
CA ASP A 134 -38.64 8.91 -11.72
C ASP A 134 -38.78 7.37 -11.71
N GLY A 135 -39.04 6.81 -10.52
CA GLY A 135 -39.20 5.37 -10.29
C GLY A 135 -37.90 4.60 -10.04
N ASN A 136 -36.74 5.19 -10.32
CA ASN A 136 -35.44 4.53 -10.30
C ASN A 136 -34.56 4.98 -9.13
N TYR A 137 -33.79 4.06 -8.57
CA TYR A 137 -32.69 4.39 -7.64
C TYR A 137 -31.43 4.80 -8.41
N VAL A 138 -30.29 5.04 -7.73
CA VAL A 138 -29.04 5.33 -8.45
C VAL A 138 -28.59 4.13 -9.29
N ASN A 139 -28.72 2.92 -8.77
CA ASN A 139 -28.36 1.70 -9.50
C ASN A 139 -29.53 0.71 -9.53
N ALA A 140 -29.52 -0.22 -10.50
CA ALA A 140 -30.47 -1.33 -10.54
C ALA A 140 -30.09 -2.49 -9.60
N VAL A 141 -28.79 -2.66 -9.33
CA VAL A 141 -28.22 -3.72 -8.47
C VAL A 141 -27.06 -3.17 -7.64
N GLY A 142 -26.78 -3.80 -6.50
CA GLY A 142 -25.67 -3.43 -5.62
C GLY A 142 -25.90 -2.14 -4.82
N ASP A 143 -24.82 -1.41 -4.54
CA ASP A 143 -24.87 -0.19 -3.74
C ASP A 143 -25.86 0.83 -4.34
N TYR A 144 -26.66 1.44 -3.48
CA TYR A 144 -27.67 2.43 -3.81
C TYR A 144 -28.80 1.94 -4.72
N SER A 145 -29.04 0.62 -4.83
CA SER A 145 -30.17 0.06 -5.60
C SER A 145 -31.49 -0.05 -4.84
N LYS A 146 -31.51 0.43 -3.58
CA LYS A 146 -32.67 0.43 -2.68
C LYS A 146 -32.67 1.68 -1.80
N GLY A 147 -33.80 1.92 -1.13
CA GLY A 147 -34.02 3.12 -0.32
C GLY A 147 -33.05 3.24 0.84
N SER A 148 -32.70 2.12 1.46
CA SER A 148 -31.65 2.03 2.48
C SER A 148 -31.07 0.62 2.53
N GLN A 149 -29.80 0.53 2.91
CA GLN A 149 -29.04 -0.69 3.12
C GLN A 149 -28.10 -0.47 4.30
N PHE A 150 -28.01 -1.47 5.18
CA PHE A 150 -27.06 -1.48 6.29
C PHE A 150 -26.18 -2.71 6.18
N ASP A 151 -24.89 -2.52 5.92
CA ASP A 151 -23.94 -3.60 5.72
C ASP A 151 -22.68 -3.43 6.56
N ALA A 152 -21.86 -4.48 6.56
CA ALA A 152 -20.55 -4.47 7.18
C ALA A 152 -19.50 -5.16 6.31
N ARG A 153 -18.24 -4.82 6.61
CA ARG A 153 -17.05 -5.46 6.05
C ARG A 153 -16.02 -5.68 7.15
N ALA A 154 -15.40 -6.83 7.16
CA ALA A 154 -14.21 -7.12 7.95
C ALA A 154 -13.03 -7.46 7.04
N ARG A 155 -11.83 -6.98 7.40
CA ARG A 155 -10.57 -7.26 6.71
C ARG A 155 -9.47 -7.56 7.71
N ILE A 156 -8.68 -8.59 7.39
CA ILE A 156 -7.46 -8.96 8.12
C ILE A 156 -6.32 -9.03 7.11
N GLN A 157 -5.25 -8.29 7.36
CA GLN A 157 -4.06 -8.22 6.51
C GLN A 157 -2.82 -8.68 7.27
N PHE A 158 -2.11 -9.61 6.66
CA PHE A 158 -0.82 -10.11 7.11
C PHE A 158 0.27 -9.41 6.31
N ASN A 159 1.17 -8.71 7.00
CA ASN A 159 2.27 -7.97 6.41
C ASN A 159 3.58 -8.65 6.82
N ALA A 160 4.17 -9.40 5.90
CA ALA A 160 5.38 -10.15 6.14
C ALA A 160 6.63 -9.40 5.63
N LYS A 161 7.59 -9.08 6.51
CA LYS A 161 8.91 -8.60 6.12
C LYS A 161 9.80 -9.81 5.85
N VAL A 162 10.01 -10.13 4.58
CA VAL A 162 10.83 -11.30 4.17
C VAL A 162 12.32 -11.01 4.39
N ASN A 163 12.75 -9.79 4.09
CA ASN A 163 14.07 -9.22 4.41
C ASN A 163 14.01 -7.68 4.32
N ASP A 164 15.13 -6.98 4.48
CA ASP A 164 15.18 -5.51 4.46
C ASP A 164 14.76 -4.85 3.15
N ARG A 165 14.62 -5.62 2.07
CA ARG A 165 14.23 -5.15 0.75
C ARG A 165 12.94 -5.76 0.24
N THR A 166 12.36 -6.72 0.94
CA THR A 166 11.25 -7.53 0.39
C THR A 166 10.14 -7.68 1.40
N ASP A 167 8.96 -7.27 1.00
CA ASP A 167 7.72 -7.39 1.76
C ASP A 167 6.74 -8.30 1.00
N ALA A 168 5.99 -9.12 1.73
CA ALA A 168 4.88 -9.90 1.20
C ALA A 168 3.61 -9.56 1.97
N VAL A 169 2.49 -9.38 1.27
CA VAL A 169 1.21 -8.97 1.87
C VAL A 169 0.12 -9.91 1.41
N VAL A 170 -0.72 -10.37 2.34
CA VAL A 170 -1.97 -11.07 2.06
C VAL A 170 -3.08 -10.44 2.88
N ARG A 171 -4.22 -10.14 2.26
CA ARG A 171 -5.44 -9.67 2.94
C ARG A 171 -6.59 -10.62 2.68
N VAL A 172 -7.28 -10.99 3.74
CA VAL A 172 -8.56 -11.68 3.70
C VAL A 172 -9.65 -10.66 3.98
N THR A 173 -10.72 -10.69 3.21
CA THR A 173 -11.92 -9.86 3.40
C THR A 173 -13.17 -10.72 3.45
N SER A 174 -14.17 -10.28 4.21
CA SER A 174 -15.52 -10.84 4.21
C SER A 174 -16.34 -10.49 2.95
N GLY A 175 -15.86 -9.55 2.12
CA GLY A 175 -16.72 -8.76 1.26
C GLY A 175 -17.73 -7.95 2.09
N ASP A 176 -18.66 -7.28 1.41
CA ASP A 176 -19.78 -6.62 2.08
C ASP A 176 -20.88 -7.65 2.35
N PHE A 177 -21.37 -7.68 3.59
CA PHE A 177 -22.50 -8.52 3.98
C PHE A 177 -23.58 -7.65 4.63
N GLU A 178 -24.81 -7.78 4.15
CA GLU A 178 -25.94 -6.94 4.55
C GLU A 178 -26.64 -7.48 5.80
N PHE A 179 -26.96 -6.59 6.73
CA PHE A 179 -27.75 -6.93 7.91
C PHE A 179 -29.25 -6.92 7.58
N GLY A 180 -29.96 -7.95 8.05
CA GLY A 180 -31.42 -8.03 7.95
C GLY A 180 -31.96 -8.49 6.59
N ASP A 181 -31.11 -8.57 5.55
CA ASP A 181 -31.49 -9.14 4.25
C ASP A 181 -31.12 -10.63 4.18
N ALA A 182 -32.13 -11.50 4.27
CA ALA A 182 -31.97 -12.95 4.25
C ALA A 182 -32.05 -13.56 2.83
N THR A 183 -32.28 -12.75 1.79
CA THR A 183 -32.59 -13.26 0.43
C THR A 183 -31.46 -14.08 -0.19
N ASN A 184 -30.21 -13.81 0.20
CA ASN A 184 -29.02 -14.54 -0.26
C ASN A 184 -28.34 -15.36 0.85
N GLY A 185 -29.08 -15.70 1.91
CA GLY A 185 -28.56 -16.52 3.02
C GLY A 185 -27.65 -15.77 4.01
N GLY A 186 -27.43 -14.46 3.84
CA GLY A 186 -26.73 -13.60 4.81
C GLY A 186 -25.26 -13.97 5.09
N ASN A 187 -24.64 -14.79 4.22
CA ASN A 187 -23.31 -15.32 4.46
C ASN A 187 -22.23 -14.28 4.12
N ALA A 188 -21.35 -14.01 5.09
CA ALA A 188 -20.07 -13.36 4.80
C ALA A 188 -19.14 -14.33 4.05
N THR A 189 -18.49 -13.87 2.99
CA THR A 189 -17.58 -14.70 2.18
C THR A 189 -16.14 -14.38 2.48
N ALA A 190 -15.34 -15.37 2.89
CA ALA A 190 -13.91 -15.14 3.09
C ALA A 190 -13.16 -15.25 1.76
N THR A 191 -12.67 -14.13 1.23
CA THR A 191 -11.92 -14.08 -0.04
C THR A 191 -10.58 -13.38 0.14
N ILE A 192 -9.65 -13.62 -0.79
CA ILE A 192 -8.36 -12.93 -0.85
C ILE A 192 -8.43 -11.85 -1.93
N ASP A 193 -8.53 -10.60 -1.49
CA ASP A 193 -8.60 -9.42 -2.34
C ASP A 193 -7.23 -8.73 -2.51
N ARG A 194 -6.21 -9.16 -1.76
CA ARG A 194 -4.83 -8.65 -1.87
C ARG A 194 -3.83 -9.77 -1.59
N ALA A 195 -2.89 -9.96 -2.50
CA ALA A 195 -1.82 -10.94 -2.38
C ALA A 195 -0.65 -10.53 -3.29
N TYR A 196 0.38 -9.89 -2.74
CA TYR A 196 1.50 -9.42 -3.54
C TYR A 196 2.84 -9.50 -2.80
N VAL A 197 3.91 -9.46 -3.59
CA VAL A 197 5.27 -9.24 -3.13
C VAL A 197 5.76 -7.89 -3.65
N ASN A 198 6.41 -7.12 -2.79
CA ASN A 198 7.08 -5.87 -3.14
C ASN A 198 8.57 -6.00 -2.85
N HIS A 199 9.42 -5.71 -3.84
CA HIS A 199 10.87 -5.75 -3.70
C HIS A 199 11.49 -4.38 -4.03
N LYS A 200 12.40 -3.91 -3.18
CA LYS A 200 13.12 -2.64 -3.31
C LYS A 200 14.53 -2.87 -3.87
N PHE A 201 14.82 -2.24 -5.00
CA PHE A 201 16.14 -2.20 -5.62
C PHE A 201 16.86 -0.92 -5.19
N GLY A 202 17.38 -0.92 -3.96
CA GLY A 202 17.91 0.29 -3.33
C GLY A 202 16.80 1.18 -2.75
N GLU A 203 17.07 2.46 -2.58
CA GLU A 203 16.16 3.39 -1.90
C GLU A 203 15.05 3.95 -2.81
N ARG A 204 15.30 3.99 -4.12
CA ARG A 204 14.49 4.78 -5.07
C ARG A 204 13.66 3.96 -6.03
N VAL A 205 13.87 2.65 -6.09
CA VAL A 205 13.23 1.77 -7.09
C VAL A 205 12.57 0.61 -6.39
N SER A 206 11.34 0.29 -6.77
CA SER A 206 10.65 -0.91 -6.31
C SER A 206 9.79 -1.55 -7.39
N VAL A 207 9.58 -2.85 -7.26
CA VAL A 207 8.66 -3.63 -8.08
C VAL A 207 7.70 -4.37 -7.17
N LYS A 208 6.41 -4.24 -7.45
CA LYS A 208 5.31 -4.96 -6.83
C LYS A 208 4.69 -5.91 -7.84
N ALA A 209 4.48 -7.15 -7.47
CA ALA A 209 3.85 -8.16 -8.33
C ALA A 209 2.82 -8.99 -7.55
N GLY A 210 1.66 -9.24 -8.17
CA GLY A 210 0.55 -9.98 -7.58
C GLY A 210 -0.77 -9.21 -7.71
N ARG A 211 -1.65 -9.40 -6.72
CA ARG A 211 -2.92 -8.68 -6.56
C ARG A 211 -2.79 -7.55 -5.57
N PHE A 212 -2.96 -6.31 -6.01
CA PHE A 212 -2.79 -5.10 -5.21
C PHE A 212 -3.68 -3.96 -5.70
N ASP A 213 -3.85 -2.90 -4.91
CA ASP A 213 -4.62 -1.72 -5.34
C ASP A 213 -3.78 -0.87 -6.31
N GLN A 214 -4.35 -0.56 -7.47
CA GLN A 214 -3.75 0.29 -8.48
C GLN A 214 -4.63 1.53 -8.69
N MET A 215 -4.07 2.70 -8.43
CA MET A 215 -4.69 3.99 -8.72
C MET A 215 -4.19 4.54 -10.05
N LEU A 216 -5.09 4.96 -10.93
CA LEU A 216 -4.74 5.70 -12.15
C LEU A 216 -4.94 7.20 -11.89
N GLY A 217 -3.88 7.99 -12.06
CA GLY A 217 -3.94 9.43 -11.78
C GLY A 217 -4.23 9.71 -10.30
N ASN A 218 -5.28 10.46 -10.00
CA ASN A 218 -5.80 10.68 -8.64
C ASN A 218 -7.03 9.80 -8.33
N GLY A 219 -7.33 8.82 -9.19
CA GLY A 219 -8.34 7.81 -8.92
C GLY A 219 -9.75 8.17 -9.42
N LEU A 220 -9.91 9.16 -10.31
CA LEU A 220 -11.21 9.48 -10.91
C LEU A 220 -11.84 8.35 -11.70
N ILE A 221 -11.00 7.53 -12.33
CA ILE A 221 -11.45 6.45 -13.22
C ILE A 221 -11.31 5.10 -12.54
N TYR A 222 -10.17 4.87 -11.90
CA TYR A 222 -9.84 3.57 -11.32
C TYR A 222 -8.90 3.73 -10.12
N ASP A 223 -9.34 3.24 -8.98
CA ASP A 223 -8.56 3.05 -7.76
C ASP A 223 -9.08 1.81 -7.02
N ASP A 224 -8.63 0.63 -7.46
CA ASP A 224 -9.12 -0.63 -6.92
C ASP A 224 -8.16 -1.80 -7.24
N THR A 225 -8.61 -3.00 -6.89
CA THR A 225 -7.90 -4.26 -7.00
C THR A 225 -7.41 -4.53 -8.42
N PHE A 226 -6.13 -4.84 -8.54
CA PHE A 226 -5.43 -5.01 -9.80
C PHE A 226 -4.50 -6.20 -9.74
N ASP A 227 -4.59 -7.08 -10.74
CA ASP A 227 -3.75 -8.27 -10.87
C ASP A 227 -2.65 -7.99 -11.89
N GLY A 228 -1.41 -7.82 -11.45
CA GLY A 228 -0.33 -7.48 -12.38
C GLY A 228 1.03 -7.21 -11.75
N VAL A 229 1.77 -6.33 -12.40
CA VAL A 229 3.08 -5.83 -11.96
C VAL A 229 3.06 -4.30 -11.99
N GLN A 230 3.62 -3.69 -10.95
CA GLN A 230 3.80 -2.25 -10.80
C GLN A 230 5.27 -1.97 -10.51
N PHE A 231 5.86 -1.08 -11.31
CA PHE A 231 7.19 -0.53 -11.11
C PHE A 231 7.06 0.89 -10.56
N ASN A 232 7.87 1.22 -9.56
CA ASN A 232 7.97 2.56 -9.02
C ASN A 232 9.44 3.02 -9.06
N ALA A 233 9.67 4.27 -9.43
CA ALA A 233 10.97 4.92 -9.34
C ALA A 233 10.80 6.38 -8.92
N GLY A 234 11.52 6.83 -7.90
CA GLY A 234 11.36 8.20 -7.44
C GLY A 234 12.09 8.56 -6.15
N ASN A 235 11.83 9.76 -5.68
CA ASN A 235 12.25 10.31 -4.41
C ASN A 235 11.12 11.14 -3.80
N ASP A 236 11.35 11.77 -2.64
CA ASP A 236 10.30 12.51 -1.92
C ASP A 236 9.63 13.63 -2.72
N LYS A 237 10.27 14.13 -3.79
CA LYS A 237 9.72 15.21 -4.63
C LYS A 237 9.08 14.71 -5.91
N VAL A 238 9.55 13.63 -6.51
CA VAL A 238 9.07 13.15 -7.81
C VAL A 238 8.98 11.62 -7.80
N GLN A 239 7.82 11.12 -8.18
CA GLN A 239 7.47 9.70 -8.19
C GLN A 239 6.96 9.32 -9.58
N PHE A 240 7.67 8.42 -10.24
CA PHE A 240 7.23 7.74 -11.45
C PHE A 240 6.67 6.36 -11.09
N GLN A 241 5.57 6.00 -11.72
CA GLN A 241 4.96 4.69 -11.62
C GLN A 241 4.59 4.17 -13.00
N ALA A 242 4.84 2.89 -13.25
CA ALA A 242 4.31 2.16 -14.39
C ALA A 242 3.64 0.87 -13.93
N ALA A 243 2.56 0.45 -14.58
CA ALA A 243 1.88 -0.79 -14.24
C ALA A 243 1.35 -1.53 -15.48
N TYR A 244 1.33 -2.86 -15.41
CA TYR A 244 0.77 -3.73 -16.43
C TYR A 244 0.02 -4.89 -15.79
N GLY A 245 -1.23 -5.12 -16.20
CA GLY A 245 -2.07 -6.15 -15.58
C GLY A 245 -3.56 -5.96 -15.86
N TYR A 246 -4.41 -6.52 -15.02
CA TYR A 246 -5.87 -6.51 -15.16
C TYR A 246 -6.50 -5.74 -14.00
N ALA A 247 -7.39 -4.80 -14.33
CA ALA A 247 -8.38 -4.31 -13.38
C ALA A 247 -9.40 -5.42 -13.15
N VAL A 248 -9.71 -5.77 -11.90
CA VAL A 248 -10.56 -6.92 -11.56
C VAL A 248 -11.72 -6.57 -10.62
N ALA A 249 -11.89 -5.28 -10.30
CA ALA A 249 -12.94 -4.78 -9.44
C ALA A 249 -13.73 -3.65 -10.12
N GLY A 250 -14.78 -3.16 -9.45
CA GLY A 250 -15.71 -2.18 -9.97
C GLY A 250 -16.37 -2.64 -11.28
N ALA A 251 -16.35 -1.80 -12.31
CA ALA A 251 -16.93 -2.11 -13.62
C ALA A 251 -16.26 -3.29 -14.37
N PHE A 252 -15.16 -3.86 -13.85
CA PHE A 252 -14.48 -5.03 -14.41
C PHE A 252 -14.73 -6.32 -13.62
N ASP A 253 -15.49 -6.25 -12.53
CA ASP A 253 -15.84 -7.43 -11.73
C ASP A 253 -16.66 -8.45 -12.56
N GLY A 254 -16.47 -9.74 -12.27
CA GLY A 254 -17.12 -10.85 -12.98
C GLY A 254 -16.64 -11.10 -14.42
N LEU A 255 -15.74 -10.29 -14.98
CA LEU A 255 -15.24 -10.51 -16.34
C LEU A 255 -14.30 -11.71 -16.42
N THR A 256 -14.52 -12.60 -17.39
CA THR A 256 -13.56 -13.67 -17.70
C THR A 256 -12.25 -13.09 -18.22
N LYS A 257 -11.13 -13.81 -18.07
CA LYS A 257 -9.82 -13.40 -18.61
C LYS A 257 -9.81 -13.11 -20.11
N LYS A 258 -10.69 -13.75 -20.90
CA LYS A 258 -10.82 -13.50 -22.35
C LYS A 258 -11.46 -12.13 -22.63
N SER A 259 -12.45 -11.76 -21.83
CA SER A 259 -13.19 -10.51 -21.94
C SER A 259 -12.45 -9.35 -21.26
N ASN A 260 -11.77 -9.62 -20.14
CA ASN A 260 -11.02 -8.63 -19.39
C ASN A 260 -9.71 -8.27 -20.12
N LYS A 261 -9.53 -6.99 -20.46
CA LYS A 261 -8.38 -6.50 -21.22
C LYS A 261 -7.33 -5.97 -20.26
N THR A 262 -6.06 -6.21 -20.56
CA THR A 262 -4.99 -5.66 -19.74
C THR A 262 -4.92 -4.14 -19.86
N PHE A 263 -4.42 -3.50 -18.81
CA PHE A 263 -4.05 -2.10 -18.80
C PHE A 263 -2.52 -1.97 -18.87
N THR A 264 -2.07 -0.92 -19.54
CA THR A 264 -0.71 -0.40 -19.47
C THR A 264 -0.80 1.02 -18.94
N TYR A 265 -0.14 1.30 -17.84
CA TYR A 265 -0.19 2.60 -17.15
C TYR A 265 1.22 3.15 -16.99
N ALA A 266 1.35 4.46 -17.13
CA ALA A 266 2.51 5.24 -16.76
C ALA A 266 2.04 6.59 -16.18
N GLY A 267 2.56 6.96 -15.02
CA GLY A 267 2.21 8.21 -14.35
C GLY A 267 3.42 8.82 -13.66
N VAL A 268 3.43 10.14 -13.57
CA VAL A 268 4.38 10.92 -12.78
C VAL A 268 3.59 11.81 -11.84
N LYS A 269 3.96 11.81 -10.56
CA LYS A 269 3.50 12.79 -9.58
C LYS A 269 4.70 13.52 -9.00
N GLY A 270 4.55 14.80 -8.74
CA GLY A 270 5.61 15.63 -8.17
C GLY A 270 5.09 16.66 -7.19
N GLN A 271 5.82 16.82 -6.09
CA GLN A 271 5.64 17.88 -5.13
C GLN A 271 6.44 19.10 -5.59
N LEU A 272 5.75 20.09 -6.15
CA LEU A 272 6.37 21.33 -6.63
C LEU A 272 6.89 22.17 -5.44
N ASN A 273 6.12 22.18 -4.35
CA ASN A 273 6.50 22.76 -3.06
C ASN A 273 5.68 22.09 -1.94
N LYS A 274 5.85 22.54 -0.68
CA LYS A 274 5.16 21.95 0.48
C LYS A 274 3.62 21.93 0.40
N HIS A 275 3.02 22.73 -0.47
CA HIS A 275 1.57 22.86 -0.61
C HIS A 275 1.02 22.22 -1.88
N VAL A 276 1.78 22.23 -2.99
CA VAL A 276 1.28 21.92 -4.32
C VAL A 276 1.87 20.62 -4.85
N ASN A 277 1.01 19.63 -5.08
CA ASN A 277 1.31 18.41 -5.79
C ASN A 277 0.64 18.42 -7.16
N LEU A 278 1.37 18.00 -8.18
CA LEU A 278 0.90 17.89 -9.55
C LEU A 278 1.11 16.47 -10.05
N GLY A 279 0.19 15.99 -10.88
CA GLY A 279 0.24 14.67 -11.49
C GLY A 279 -0.09 14.71 -12.97
N GLY A 280 0.53 13.81 -13.72
CA GLY A 280 0.18 13.53 -15.10
C GLY A 280 0.26 12.03 -15.36
N PHE A 281 -0.66 11.49 -16.16
CA PHE A 281 -0.64 10.08 -16.48
C PHE A 281 -1.10 9.77 -17.90
N TYR A 282 -0.70 8.59 -18.35
CA TYR A 282 -1.21 7.91 -19.53
C TYR A 282 -1.59 6.47 -19.17
N ALA A 283 -2.74 6.02 -19.62
CA ALA A 283 -3.23 4.66 -19.48
C ALA A 283 -3.74 4.15 -20.82
N ARG A 284 -3.51 2.88 -21.09
CA ARG A 284 -4.00 2.18 -22.27
C ARG A 284 -4.70 0.90 -21.87
N ARG A 285 -5.93 0.72 -22.32
CA ARG A 285 -6.62 -0.57 -22.29
C ARG A 285 -6.28 -1.33 -23.57
N ASN A 286 -5.66 -2.50 -23.42
CA ASN A 286 -5.14 -3.30 -24.53
C ASN A 286 -6.26 -4.13 -25.18
N ALA A 287 -7.15 -3.44 -25.88
CA ALA A 287 -8.16 -4.03 -26.75
C ALA A 287 -7.64 -4.19 -28.20
N HIS A 288 -8.06 -5.25 -28.89
CA HIS A 288 -7.75 -5.46 -30.31
C HIS A 288 -8.36 -4.32 -31.15
N LYS A 289 -7.67 -3.89 -32.21
CA LYS A 289 -8.16 -2.78 -33.09
C LYS A 289 -9.55 -3.05 -33.68
N SER A 290 -9.93 -4.31 -33.84
CA SER A 290 -11.22 -4.74 -34.40
C SER A 290 -12.38 -4.79 -33.39
N SER A 291 -12.13 -4.62 -32.08
CA SER A 291 -13.16 -4.91 -31.05
C SER A 291 -14.13 -3.76 -30.76
N GLY A 292 -14.17 -2.70 -31.58
CA GLY A 292 -15.09 -1.56 -31.40
C GLY A 292 -14.94 -0.81 -30.07
N ASP A 293 -13.89 -1.11 -29.29
CA ASP A 293 -13.72 -0.56 -27.95
C ASP A 293 -13.24 0.89 -28.05
N ALA A 294 -14.10 1.83 -27.68
CA ALA A 294 -13.82 3.25 -27.77
C ALA A 294 -12.75 3.67 -26.76
N LEU A 295 -12.74 3.06 -25.57
CA LEU A 295 -11.84 3.40 -24.46
C LEU A 295 -10.48 2.71 -24.58
N ARG A 296 -9.65 3.16 -25.53
CA ARG A 296 -8.32 2.56 -25.78
C ARG A 296 -7.20 3.25 -25.04
N ASN A 297 -7.14 4.58 -25.14
CA ASN A 297 -6.08 5.36 -24.53
C ASN A 297 -6.71 6.48 -23.71
N MET A 298 -6.14 6.73 -22.56
CA MET A 298 -6.55 7.76 -21.63
C MET A 298 -5.32 8.51 -21.17
N TYR A 299 -5.45 9.80 -20.98
CA TYR A 299 -4.43 10.60 -20.32
C TYR A 299 -5.13 11.63 -19.43
N GLY A 300 -4.43 12.08 -18.41
CA GLY A 300 -5.01 13.03 -17.48
C GLY A 300 -3.97 13.77 -16.68
N PHE A 301 -4.45 14.80 -16.01
CA PHE A 301 -3.69 15.68 -15.15
C PHE A 301 -4.43 15.86 -13.84
N SER A 302 -3.69 15.93 -12.76
CA SER A 302 -4.25 16.13 -11.44
C SER A 302 -3.45 17.15 -10.65
N THR A 303 -4.13 17.75 -9.67
CA THR A 303 -3.51 18.64 -8.70
C THR A 303 -4.13 18.43 -7.33
N ASP A 304 -3.30 18.51 -6.31
CA ASP A 304 -3.72 18.58 -4.90
C ASP A 304 -2.93 19.70 -4.25
N MET A 305 -3.65 20.71 -3.78
CA MET A 305 -3.09 21.87 -3.12
C MET A 305 -3.60 21.93 -1.70
N ASN A 306 -2.70 21.95 -0.72
CA ASN A 306 -3.03 22.07 0.69
C ASN A 306 -2.38 23.34 1.25
N PHE A 307 -3.18 24.31 1.64
CA PHE A 307 -2.76 25.56 2.26
C PHE A 307 -3.31 25.58 3.69
N ASP A 308 -2.47 25.15 4.64
CA ASP A 308 -2.88 24.89 6.03
C ASP A 308 -4.06 23.91 6.09
N LYS A 309 -5.24 24.37 6.49
CA LYS A 309 -6.46 23.57 6.58
C LYS A 309 -7.30 23.61 5.30
N VAL A 310 -6.90 24.34 4.27
CA VAL A 310 -7.66 24.47 3.02
C VAL A 310 -7.08 23.51 1.99
N TRP A 311 -7.90 22.57 1.53
CA TRP A 311 -7.58 21.71 0.39
C TRP A 311 -8.29 22.22 -0.87
N VAL A 312 -7.56 22.31 -1.97
CA VAL A 312 -8.09 22.52 -3.32
C VAL A 312 -7.51 21.45 -4.21
N GLY A 313 -8.34 20.67 -4.88
CA GLY A 313 -7.85 19.59 -5.72
C GLY A 313 -8.75 19.30 -6.90
N GLY A 314 -8.22 18.56 -7.85
CA GLY A 314 -8.94 18.19 -9.04
C GLY A 314 -8.17 17.23 -9.92
N GLU A 315 -8.90 16.57 -10.80
CA GLU A 315 -8.36 15.69 -11.82
C GLU A 315 -9.15 15.87 -13.10
N TRP A 316 -8.48 15.89 -14.24
CA TRP A 316 -9.09 15.88 -15.56
C TRP A 316 -8.52 14.71 -16.35
N VAL A 317 -9.39 13.99 -17.05
CA VAL A 317 -9.07 12.81 -17.83
C VAL A 317 -9.73 12.89 -19.20
N LYS A 318 -8.99 12.51 -20.24
CA LYS A 318 -9.48 12.40 -21.61
C LYS A 318 -9.23 11.02 -22.16
N ALA A 319 -10.29 10.39 -22.65
CA ALA A 319 -10.21 9.22 -23.51
C ALA A 319 -9.97 9.67 -24.96
N ALA A 320 -8.78 9.37 -25.49
CA ALA A 320 -8.36 9.78 -26.82
C ALA A 320 -9.17 9.03 -27.89
N GLY A 321 -9.73 9.77 -28.85
CA GLY A 321 -10.55 9.20 -29.92
C GLY A 321 -12.00 8.88 -29.52
N VAL A 322 -12.40 9.19 -28.29
CA VAL A 322 -13.79 9.02 -27.81
C VAL A 322 -14.52 10.35 -27.85
N SER A 323 -15.60 10.42 -28.63
CA SER A 323 -16.50 11.57 -28.66
C SER A 323 -17.10 11.81 -27.27
N HIS A 324 -16.99 13.05 -26.77
CA HIS A 324 -17.38 13.46 -25.41
C HIS A 324 -16.72 12.67 -24.26
N GLY A 325 -15.73 11.81 -24.53
CA GLY A 325 -15.07 10.98 -23.53
C GLY A 325 -14.04 11.76 -22.69
N SER A 326 -14.51 12.68 -21.86
CA SER A 326 -13.70 13.39 -20.87
C SER A 326 -14.39 13.40 -19.53
N ALA A 327 -13.63 13.31 -18.45
CA ALA A 327 -14.13 13.37 -17.10
C ALA A 327 -13.28 14.34 -16.30
N TRP A 328 -13.88 15.04 -15.34
CA TRP A 328 -13.13 15.85 -14.40
C TRP A 328 -13.81 15.97 -13.05
N THR A 329 -12.98 16.27 -12.05
CA THR A 329 -13.39 16.66 -10.71
C THR A 329 -12.69 17.94 -10.30
N ALA A 330 -13.38 18.76 -9.53
CA ALA A 330 -12.82 19.89 -8.81
C ALA A 330 -13.43 19.95 -7.41
N GLY A 331 -12.59 20.16 -6.40
CA GLY A 331 -12.98 20.11 -5.02
C GLY A 331 -12.34 21.20 -4.17
N LEU A 332 -13.06 21.56 -3.11
CA LEU A 332 -12.61 22.42 -2.03
C LEU A 332 -12.90 21.73 -0.71
N GLY A 333 -11.97 21.82 0.23
CA GLY A 333 -12.08 21.22 1.54
C GLY A 333 -11.53 22.11 2.64
N TYR A 334 -12.04 21.92 3.84
CA TYR A 334 -11.53 22.57 5.04
C TYR A 334 -11.42 21.58 6.20
N GLY A 335 -10.25 21.53 6.82
CA GLY A 335 -9.95 20.69 7.97
C GLY A 335 -8.61 19.99 7.82
N ASP A 336 -8.31 19.11 8.77
CA ASP A 336 -7.08 18.32 8.82
C ASP A 336 -7.43 16.98 9.48
N TYR A 337 -8.26 16.20 8.78
CA TYR A 337 -8.71 14.91 9.26
C TYR A 337 -7.54 13.92 9.29
N ASP A 338 -7.41 13.24 10.42
CA ASP A 338 -6.46 12.15 10.63
C ASP A 338 -7.10 11.16 11.60
N GLN A 339 -7.50 9.99 11.11
CA GLN A 339 -8.19 8.97 11.91
C GLN A 339 -7.38 8.52 13.14
N ALA A 340 -6.05 8.67 13.13
CA ALA A 340 -5.20 8.36 14.29
C ALA A 340 -5.28 9.43 15.39
N LYS A 341 -5.76 10.64 15.08
CA LYS A 341 -5.89 11.77 16.00
C LYS A 341 -7.35 12.01 16.36
N ARG A 342 -7.74 11.59 17.57
CA ARG A 342 -9.08 11.84 18.11
C ARG A 342 -9.46 13.33 17.99
N GLY A 343 -10.68 13.59 17.52
CA GLY A 343 -11.24 14.94 17.35
C GLY A 343 -10.76 15.67 16.10
N SER A 344 -9.91 15.07 15.28
CA SER A 344 -9.60 15.59 13.95
C SER A 344 -10.83 15.46 13.04
N TRP A 345 -10.94 16.38 12.08
CA TRP A 345 -12.09 16.45 11.17
C TRP A 345 -11.75 17.22 9.91
N ASP A 346 -12.50 16.93 8.85
CA ASP A 346 -12.55 17.78 7.66
C ASP A 346 -13.94 17.72 7.00
N VAL A 347 -14.19 18.69 6.14
CA VAL A 347 -15.35 18.71 5.25
C VAL A 347 -14.89 19.05 3.84
N LYS A 348 -15.49 18.40 2.84
CA LYS A 348 -15.15 18.58 1.43
C LYS A 348 -16.41 18.71 0.60
N ALA A 349 -16.36 19.58 -0.40
CA ALA A 349 -17.34 19.67 -1.47
C ALA A 349 -16.62 19.44 -2.80
N GLN A 350 -17.10 18.49 -3.59
CA GLN A 350 -16.49 18.11 -4.86
C GLN A 350 -17.55 18.09 -5.95
N TYR A 351 -17.23 18.64 -7.11
CA TYR A 351 -18.06 18.56 -8.30
C TYR A 351 -17.43 17.59 -9.28
N PHE A 352 -18.25 16.67 -9.80
CA PHE A 352 -17.86 15.69 -10.79
C PHE A 352 -18.60 15.92 -12.10
N ASN A 353 -17.89 15.71 -13.20
CA ASN A 353 -18.46 15.74 -14.54
C ASN A 353 -17.80 14.69 -15.41
N PHE A 354 -18.55 13.64 -15.71
CA PHE A 354 -18.23 12.59 -16.66
C PHE A 354 -19.04 12.85 -17.94
N GLY A 355 -18.33 13.11 -19.04
CA GLY A 355 -18.92 13.21 -20.37
C GLY A 355 -19.48 11.87 -20.85
N GLN A 356 -20.19 11.90 -21.98
CA GLN A 356 -20.71 10.67 -22.57
C GLN A 356 -19.57 9.69 -22.89
N ASN A 357 -19.85 8.39 -22.77
CA ASN A 357 -18.91 7.30 -23.06
C ASN A 357 -17.68 7.20 -22.15
N LEU A 358 -17.64 7.95 -21.04
CA LEU A 358 -16.61 7.79 -19.99
C LEU A 358 -17.28 7.81 -18.62
N GLY A 359 -16.94 6.85 -17.75
CA GLY A 359 -17.47 6.72 -16.39
C GLY A 359 -16.39 6.26 -15.41
N ALA A 360 -16.71 6.30 -14.12
CA ALA A 360 -15.79 5.95 -13.04
C ALA A 360 -15.76 4.43 -12.77
N ALA A 361 -14.94 3.66 -13.48
CA ALA A 361 -14.92 2.19 -13.31
C ALA A 361 -14.82 1.72 -11.84
N SER A 362 -13.98 2.37 -11.03
CA SER A 362 -14.01 2.30 -9.55
C SER A 362 -13.26 3.52 -9.01
N SER A 363 -13.92 4.46 -8.34
CA SER A 363 -13.31 5.76 -8.01
C SER A 363 -12.94 5.87 -6.54
N THR A 364 -11.81 6.52 -6.23
CA THR A 364 -11.36 6.84 -4.87
C THR A 364 -12.42 7.56 -4.03
N TRP A 365 -13.31 8.32 -4.69
CA TRP A 365 -14.32 9.13 -4.01
C TRP A 365 -15.66 8.42 -3.80
N ASP A 366 -15.74 7.11 -4.07
CA ASP A 366 -16.94 6.29 -3.83
C ASP A 366 -18.21 6.91 -4.46
N ILE A 367 -18.04 7.55 -5.62
CA ILE A 367 -19.11 8.26 -6.33
C ILE A 367 -20.12 7.23 -6.81
N ALA A 368 -21.38 7.40 -6.43
CA ALA A 368 -22.45 6.56 -6.94
C ALA A 368 -22.88 7.05 -8.33
N TYR A 369 -22.83 6.18 -9.33
CA TYR A 369 -23.27 6.50 -10.68
C TYR A 369 -23.92 5.28 -11.34
N ASP A 370 -24.96 5.53 -12.13
CA ASP A 370 -25.71 4.50 -12.84
C ASP A 370 -24.97 4.07 -14.12
N LEU A 371 -24.31 2.91 -14.13
CA LEU A 371 -23.67 2.36 -15.34
C LEU A 371 -24.67 1.98 -16.45
N THR A 372 -25.95 1.78 -16.10
CA THR A 372 -26.99 1.36 -17.05
C THR A 372 -27.67 2.54 -17.75
N ASN A 373 -27.39 3.77 -17.29
CA ASN A 373 -27.86 5.01 -17.89
C ASN A 373 -27.26 5.23 -19.29
N THR A 374 -27.90 4.57 -20.25
CA THR A 374 -27.51 4.52 -21.65
C THR A 374 -28.68 4.96 -22.52
N ALA A 375 -28.38 5.54 -23.68
CA ALA A 375 -29.40 5.87 -24.67
C ALA A 375 -28.93 5.46 -26.07
N TRP A 376 -29.89 5.17 -26.94
CA TRP A 376 -29.64 4.83 -28.34
C TRP A 376 -28.97 6.01 -29.05
N ALA A 377 -27.85 5.74 -29.72
CA ALA A 377 -27.18 6.73 -30.53
C ALA A 377 -27.84 6.83 -31.92
N THR A 378 -28.45 7.97 -32.23
CA THR A 378 -28.85 8.28 -33.62
C THR A 378 -27.67 8.95 -34.30
N THR A 379 -27.10 8.31 -35.33
CA THR A 379 -26.21 9.00 -36.27
C THR A 379 -27.07 9.58 -37.41
N GLY A 380 -26.76 10.78 -37.87
CA GLY A 380 -27.57 11.49 -38.86
C GLY A 380 -27.83 10.70 -40.14
N ALA A 381 -28.94 11.05 -40.82
CA ALA A 381 -29.51 10.45 -42.03
C ALA A 381 -30.08 9.02 -41.87
N GLY A 382 -31.07 8.86 -40.99
CA GLY A 382 -32.02 7.73 -41.08
C GLY A 382 -31.48 6.34 -40.74
N VAL A 383 -30.25 6.23 -40.23
CA VAL A 383 -29.68 4.96 -39.78
C VAL A 383 -29.74 4.89 -38.25
N THR A 384 -30.70 4.10 -37.75
CA THR A 384 -30.73 3.69 -36.34
C THR A 384 -29.63 2.65 -36.14
N THR A 385 -28.47 3.05 -35.59
CA THR A 385 -27.46 2.08 -35.16
C THR A 385 -27.79 1.56 -33.76
N SER A 386 -27.68 0.25 -33.55
CA SER A 386 -28.09 -0.42 -32.31
C SER A 386 -27.17 -0.24 -31.10
N ALA A 387 -26.39 0.84 -31.04
CA ALA A 387 -25.42 1.06 -29.98
C ALA A 387 -26.01 1.93 -28.85
N LEU A 388 -26.10 1.36 -27.66
CA LEU A 388 -26.38 2.07 -26.41
C LEU A 388 -25.11 2.79 -25.94
N ASN A 389 -25.16 4.12 -25.84
CA ASN A 389 -24.05 4.94 -25.35
C ASN A 389 -24.31 5.39 -23.92
N TYR A 390 -23.29 5.25 -23.05
CA TYR A 390 -23.32 5.79 -21.69
C TYR A 390 -23.52 7.31 -21.72
N GLN A 391 -24.57 7.79 -21.03
CA GLN A 391 -24.99 9.19 -21.08
C GLN A 391 -24.15 10.12 -20.21
N GLY A 392 -23.15 9.61 -19.49
CA GLY A 392 -22.37 10.42 -18.57
C GLY A 392 -23.15 10.82 -17.31
N PHE A 393 -22.43 11.45 -16.39
CA PHE A 393 -22.93 11.81 -15.07
C PHE A 393 -22.28 13.10 -14.59
N LYS A 394 -23.03 13.99 -13.96
CA LYS A 394 -22.47 15.14 -13.24
C LYS A 394 -23.26 15.44 -11.98
N GLY A 395 -22.57 15.90 -10.95
CA GLY A 395 -23.19 16.11 -9.65
C GLY A 395 -22.20 16.63 -8.62
N TRP A 396 -22.71 16.86 -7.42
CA TRP A 396 -21.93 17.27 -6.27
C TRP A 396 -21.86 16.17 -5.24
N LEU A 397 -20.72 16.04 -4.58
CA LEU A 397 -20.51 15.18 -3.42
C LEU A 397 -20.05 16.06 -2.25
N LEU A 398 -20.77 15.98 -1.14
CA LEU A 398 -20.27 16.44 0.16
C LEU A 398 -19.71 15.26 0.92
N THR A 399 -18.56 15.47 1.56
CA THR A 399 -17.95 14.52 2.48
C THR A 399 -17.66 15.24 3.79
N ALA A 400 -17.93 14.59 4.91
CA ALA A 400 -17.53 15.04 6.24
C ALA A 400 -16.89 13.88 7.00
N ASP A 401 -15.68 14.10 7.48
CA ASP A 401 -14.87 13.13 8.19
C ASP A 401 -14.68 13.56 9.65
N TYR A 402 -14.79 12.62 10.60
CA TYR A 402 -14.57 12.87 12.02
C TYR A 402 -13.93 11.69 12.74
N ALA A 403 -12.86 11.93 13.49
CA ALA A 403 -12.18 10.89 14.27
C ALA A 403 -12.78 10.80 15.68
N LEU A 404 -13.68 9.84 15.88
CA LEU A 404 -14.37 9.61 17.17
C LEU A 404 -13.38 9.22 18.27
N GLN A 405 -12.43 8.37 17.95
CA GLN A 405 -11.32 7.91 18.79
C GLN A 405 -10.10 7.63 17.91
N LYS A 406 -8.95 7.33 18.53
CA LYS A 406 -7.78 6.85 17.79
C LYS A 406 -8.17 5.61 16.98
N ASN A 407 -7.95 5.68 15.67
CA ASN A 407 -8.28 4.66 14.68
C ASN A 407 -9.78 4.36 14.51
N VAL A 408 -10.69 5.17 15.07
CA VAL A 408 -12.15 5.05 14.87
C VAL A 408 -12.64 6.29 14.14
N GLY A 409 -12.97 6.15 12.86
CA GLY A 409 -13.44 7.22 11.99
C GLY A 409 -14.92 7.09 11.67
N LEU A 410 -15.61 8.23 11.58
CA LEU A 410 -16.93 8.37 11.01
C LEU A 410 -16.83 9.23 9.76
N THR A 411 -17.34 8.73 8.63
CA THR A 411 -17.40 9.48 7.37
C THR A 411 -18.82 9.52 6.86
N ALA A 412 -19.32 10.70 6.54
CA ALA A 412 -20.63 10.90 5.92
C ALA A 412 -20.48 11.45 4.50
N TYR A 413 -21.29 10.94 3.58
CA TYR A 413 -21.35 11.31 2.18
C TYR A 413 -22.76 11.72 1.80
N TYR A 414 -22.88 12.77 0.99
CA TYR A 414 -24.14 13.17 0.36
C TYR A 414 -23.92 13.58 -1.10
N GLY A 415 -24.45 12.77 -2.01
CA GLY A 415 -24.45 13.03 -3.44
C GLY A 415 -25.74 13.70 -3.88
N PHE A 416 -25.65 14.87 -4.52
CA PHE A 416 -26.82 15.68 -4.85
C PHE A 416 -26.70 16.47 -6.15
N ASN A 417 -27.85 16.94 -6.65
CA ASN A 417 -27.97 17.66 -7.92
C ASN A 417 -27.36 16.85 -9.08
N ASN A 418 -27.49 15.53 -8.98
CA ASN A 418 -26.98 14.57 -9.94
C ASN A 418 -27.80 14.66 -11.23
N LYS A 419 -27.13 14.62 -12.37
CA LYS A 419 -27.75 14.71 -13.69
C LYS A 419 -27.01 13.88 -14.74
N THR A 420 -27.73 13.47 -15.78
CA THR A 420 -27.12 12.92 -16.99
C THR A 420 -26.35 13.99 -17.74
N ASN A 421 -25.45 13.59 -18.65
CA ASN A 421 -24.61 14.52 -19.42
C ASN A 421 -24.88 14.35 -20.92
N LYS A 422 -26.02 14.85 -21.40
CA LYS A 422 -26.46 14.65 -22.79
C LYS A 422 -25.77 15.66 -23.74
N ALA A 423 -25.32 15.18 -24.90
CA ALA A 423 -24.81 16.05 -25.97
C ALA A 423 -25.93 16.79 -26.73
N THR A 424 -27.13 16.20 -26.81
CA THR A 424 -28.30 16.76 -27.52
C THR A 424 -29.56 16.62 -26.66
N GLY A 425 -29.90 17.64 -25.86
CA GLY A 425 -31.14 17.68 -25.08
C GLY A 425 -30.96 18.17 -23.64
N ASN A 426 -32.04 18.10 -22.84
CA ASN A 426 -32.01 18.48 -21.42
C ASN A 426 -31.39 17.37 -20.56
N ASN A 427 -30.51 17.74 -19.65
CA ASN A 427 -29.93 16.83 -18.67
C ASN A 427 -31.01 16.34 -17.69
N GLU A 428 -31.23 15.04 -17.64
CA GLU A 428 -32.20 14.43 -16.72
C GLU A 428 -31.65 14.45 -15.30
N LYS A 429 -32.53 14.75 -14.33
CA LYS A 429 -32.17 14.67 -12.91
C LYS A 429 -32.06 13.21 -12.51
N LEU A 430 -30.98 12.88 -11.81
CA LEU A 430 -30.73 11.57 -11.24
C LEU A 430 -30.98 11.58 -9.73
N SER A 431 -31.04 10.39 -9.16
CA SER A 431 -31.26 10.16 -7.73
C SER A 431 -30.16 10.80 -6.87
N ASN A 432 -30.57 11.37 -5.74
CA ASN A 432 -29.64 11.75 -4.67
C ASN A 432 -29.34 10.51 -3.82
N TYR A 433 -28.17 10.49 -3.19
CA TYR A 433 -27.73 9.37 -2.37
C TYR A 433 -26.97 9.82 -1.13
N TYR A 434 -26.94 8.95 -0.13
CA TYR A 434 -26.25 9.18 1.13
C TYR A 434 -25.54 7.91 1.58
N ARG A 435 -24.45 8.08 2.31
CA ARG A 435 -23.70 7.00 2.94
C ARG A 435 -23.07 7.49 4.23
N VAL A 436 -23.06 6.65 5.25
CA VAL A 436 -22.36 6.88 6.51
C VAL A 436 -21.56 5.64 6.85
N ASP A 437 -20.26 5.80 7.03
CA ASP A 437 -19.32 4.75 7.39
C ASP A 437 -18.79 4.96 8.79
N LEU A 438 -18.89 3.95 9.64
CA LEU A 438 -18.11 3.85 10.87
C LEU A 438 -17.00 2.83 10.64
N ASN A 439 -15.74 3.26 10.71
CA ASN A 439 -14.59 2.43 10.41
C ASN A 439 -13.63 2.36 11.60
N TYR A 440 -13.26 1.16 12.01
CA TYR A 440 -12.21 0.91 13.00
C TYR A 440 -11.00 0.24 12.35
N GLN A 441 -9.81 0.79 12.55
CA GLN A 441 -8.54 0.23 12.06
C GLN A 441 -7.67 -0.26 13.24
N PHE A 442 -7.01 -1.41 13.08
CA PHE A 442 -6.15 -2.00 14.12
C PHE A 442 -4.81 -2.50 13.59
#